data_AF-A0A352UKU7-F1
#
_entry.id   AF-A0A352UKU7-F1
#
_cell.length_a   1.000
_cell.length_b   1.000
_cell.length_c   1.000
_cell.angle_alpha   90.00
_cell.angle_beta   90.00
_cell.angle_gamma   90.00
#
_symmetry.space_group_name_H-M   'P 1'
#
loop_
_entity.id
_entity.type
_entity.pdbx_description
1 polymer ?
#
loop_
_entity_poly.entity_id
_entity_poly.type
_entity_poly.pdbx_seq_one_letter_code
_entity_poly.pdbx_strand_id
1 'polypeptide(L)'
;QAAASLADNILCCDIHTRERTRRRILAAGGKNVLTLCDILNEPVNGSGYNPVFGLLGSNKASEDRVKLFPKNAQAVAEGIQAELLARIGVKIEAMVYGDGAFKDPSGRIWELADPVVSPGFTAGLRGLPNELKLKYLADNEFSGLSGEALTEAIRDSIRRKDTDLKGSMASEGTTPRHLTDLVGSLCDLTSGSGDKGTPIVIVQNYFCNFAE
;
A
#
# COMPACT_ATOMS: atom_id res chain seq x y z
N GLN A 1 32.30 11.37 -13.59
CA GLN A 1 32.52 12.02 -12.27
C GLN A 1 31.36 11.64 -11.38
N ALA A 2 31.62 11.19 -10.15
CA ALA A 2 30.55 10.86 -9.20
C ALA A 2 29.90 12.16 -8.70
N ALA A 3 28.59 12.17 -8.43
CA ALA A 3 27.91 13.33 -7.82
C ALA A 3 28.64 13.83 -6.55
N ALA A 4 29.25 12.92 -5.81
CA ALA A 4 30.09 13.17 -4.64
C ALA A 4 31.26 14.14 -4.87
N SER A 5 31.79 14.27 -6.09
CA SER A 5 32.92 15.16 -6.40
C SER A 5 32.49 16.52 -6.96
N LEU A 6 31.18 16.77 -7.13
CA LEU A 6 30.66 17.96 -7.81
C LEU A 6 30.00 18.96 -6.86
N ALA A 7 29.61 18.55 -5.65
CA ALA A 7 28.96 19.41 -4.67
C ALA A 7 29.20 18.92 -3.23
N ASP A 8 29.26 19.85 -2.30
CA ASP A 8 29.38 19.55 -0.86
C ASP A 8 28.04 19.07 -0.27
N ASN A 9 26.93 19.60 -0.76
CA ASN A 9 25.57 19.25 -0.34
C ASN A 9 24.83 18.57 -1.49
N ILE A 10 24.32 17.37 -1.23
CA ILE A 10 23.61 16.56 -2.21
C ILE A 10 22.27 16.13 -1.62
N LEU A 11 21.19 16.41 -2.36
CA LEU A 11 19.84 15.99 -2.00
C LEU A 11 19.39 14.84 -2.91
N CYS A 12 19.14 13.67 -2.32
CA CYS A 12 18.60 12.50 -3.00
C CYS A 12 17.07 12.59 -3.05
N CYS A 13 16.53 12.90 -4.24
CA CYS A 13 15.10 13.09 -4.47
C CYS A 13 14.38 11.85 -5.02
N ASP A 14 15.05 10.70 -5.12
CA ASP A 14 14.38 9.46 -5.53
C ASP A 14 13.29 9.09 -4.51
N ILE A 15 12.15 8.54 -4.94
CA ILE A 15 11.08 8.19 -4.00
C ILE A 15 11.47 6.91 -3.24
N HIS A 16 11.39 5.74 -3.90
CA HIS A 16 11.63 4.46 -3.23
C HIS A 16 13.11 4.07 -3.11
N THR A 17 13.99 4.64 -3.94
CA THR A 17 15.42 4.26 -3.95
C THR A 17 16.34 5.23 -3.22
N ARG A 18 15.81 6.27 -2.57
CA ARG A 18 16.59 7.33 -1.89
C ARG A 18 17.67 6.80 -0.98
N GLU A 19 17.37 5.84 -0.10
CA GLU A 19 18.36 5.30 0.85
C GLU A 19 19.49 4.57 0.13
N ARG A 20 19.15 3.85 -0.95
CA ARG A 20 20.16 3.20 -1.80
C ARG A 20 21.03 4.25 -2.48
N THR A 21 20.45 5.31 -3.01
CA THR A 21 21.17 6.41 -3.65
C THR A 21 22.08 7.13 -2.66
N ARG A 22 21.53 7.54 -1.50
CA ARG A 22 22.25 8.17 -0.39
C ARG A 22 23.45 7.34 0.04
N ARG A 23 23.25 6.04 0.30
CA ARG A 23 24.34 5.11 0.67
C ARG A 23 25.45 5.06 -0.39
N ARG A 24 25.10 5.02 -1.68
CA ARG A 24 26.08 4.98 -2.78
C ARG A 24 26.87 6.28 -2.89
N ILE A 25 26.22 7.42 -2.69
CA ILE A 25 26.88 8.74 -2.76
C ILE A 25 27.81 8.94 -1.56
N LEU A 26 27.38 8.56 -0.36
CA LEU A 26 28.22 8.56 0.84
C LEU A 26 29.46 7.66 0.64
N ALA A 27 29.27 6.45 0.11
CA ALA A 27 30.38 5.53 -0.19
C ALA A 27 31.35 6.07 -1.26
N ALA A 28 30.90 6.99 -2.11
CA ALA A 28 31.72 7.67 -3.11
C ALA A 28 32.39 8.95 -2.57
N GLY A 29 32.29 9.24 -1.28
CA GLY A 29 32.93 10.39 -0.62
C GLY A 29 32.07 11.66 -0.51
N GLY A 30 30.75 11.56 -0.71
CA GLY A 30 29.86 12.72 -0.51
C GLY A 30 29.88 13.21 0.95
N LYS A 31 29.94 14.52 1.15
CA LYS A 31 30.05 15.14 2.48
C LYS A 31 28.69 15.22 3.19
N ASN A 32 27.77 16.03 2.66
CA ASN A 32 26.43 16.20 3.22
C ASN A 32 25.40 15.60 2.25
N VAL A 33 24.90 14.41 2.57
CA VAL A 33 23.95 13.69 1.70
C VAL A 33 22.61 13.53 2.43
N LEU A 34 21.63 14.30 1.99
CA LEU A 34 20.27 14.35 2.53
C LEU A 34 19.27 13.70 1.58
N THR A 35 18.07 13.44 2.07
CA THR A 35 16.90 13.01 1.31
C THR A 35 15.77 14.02 1.52
N LEU A 36 14.68 13.90 0.76
CA LEU A 36 13.47 14.70 1.03
C LEU A 36 12.88 14.42 2.42
N CYS A 37 13.15 13.25 3.02
CA CYS A 37 12.75 12.95 4.40
C CYS A 37 13.49 13.81 5.43
N ASP A 38 14.65 14.37 5.09
CA ASP A 38 15.44 15.19 6.01
C ASP A 38 15.04 16.67 5.98
N ILE A 39 14.10 17.06 5.12
CA ILE A 39 13.61 18.44 5.00
C ILE A 39 12.20 18.52 5.56
N LEU A 40 11.94 19.48 6.47
CA LEU A 40 10.67 19.59 7.21
C LEU A 40 10.30 18.30 7.98
N ASN A 41 11.30 17.60 8.50
CA ASN A 41 11.12 16.54 9.51
C ASN A 41 10.90 17.11 10.92
N GLU A 42 11.15 18.40 11.10
CA GLU A 42 10.82 19.21 12.26
C GLU A 42 10.30 20.60 11.81
N PRO A 43 9.60 21.35 12.68
CA PRO A 43 9.14 22.69 12.35
C PRO A 43 10.32 23.63 12.05
N VAL A 44 10.22 24.36 10.94
CA VAL A 44 11.15 25.46 10.62
C VAL A 44 10.37 26.76 10.72
N ASN A 45 10.78 27.66 11.63
CA ASN A 45 10.07 28.92 11.87
C ASN A 45 8.56 28.74 12.15
N GLY A 46 8.20 27.66 12.86
CA GLY A 46 6.80 27.34 13.19
C GLY A 46 6.00 26.71 12.04
N SER A 47 6.66 26.25 10.96
CA SER A 47 6.00 25.56 9.85
C SER A 47 5.33 24.24 10.28
N GLY A 48 4.44 23.74 9.42
CA GLY A 48 4.10 22.32 9.42
C GLY A 48 5.33 21.45 9.13
N TYR A 49 5.27 20.19 9.56
CA TYR A 49 6.33 19.21 9.38
C TYR A 49 5.75 17.79 9.33
N ASN A 50 6.50 16.85 8.77
CA ASN A 50 6.22 15.41 8.84
C ASN A 50 7.46 14.67 9.36
N PRO A 51 7.43 14.08 10.57
CA PRO A 51 8.62 13.50 11.21
C PRO A 51 9.13 12.23 10.53
N VAL A 52 8.31 11.57 9.70
CA VAL A 52 8.67 10.32 9.03
C VAL A 52 9.09 10.57 7.59
N PHE A 53 8.36 11.43 6.88
CA PHE A 53 8.51 11.62 5.44
C PHE A 53 9.08 12.98 5.05
N GLY A 54 9.19 13.96 5.95
CA GLY A 54 9.64 15.30 5.61
C GLY A 54 8.84 15.89 4.45
N LEU A 55 9.54 16.27 3.38
CA LEU A 55 8.97 16.71 2.10
C LEU A 55 8.62 15.57 1.12
N LEU A 56 9.02 14.33 1.40
CA LEU A 56 8.71 13.20 0.54
C LEU A 56 7.20 12.92 0.53
N GLY A 57 6.61 12.77 -0.66
CA GLY A 57 5.16 12.63 -0.81
C GLY A 57 4.38 13.93 -0.59
N SER A 58 5.07 15.08 -0.54
CA SER A 58 4.38 16.37 -0.55
C SER A 58 3.90 16.72 -1.95
N ASN A 59 2.81 17.47 -2.04
CA ASN A 59 2.27 17.99 -3.30
C ASN A 59 2.26 19.52 -3.30
N LYS A 60 2.31 20.14 -4.48
CA LYS A 60 2.20 21.60 -4.62
C LYS A 60 0.78 22.03 -4.20
N ALA A 61 0.67 22.99 -3.28
CA ALA A 61 -0.61 23.54 -2.84
C ALA A 61 -0.85 24.94 -3.41
N SER A 62 0.19 25.79 -3.40
CA SER A 62 0.23 27.10 -4.05
C SER A 62 1.67 27.35 -4.52
N GLU A 63 1.95 28.53 -5.11
CA GLU A 63 3.33 28.89 -5.50
C GLU A 63 4.32 28.90 -4.33
N ASP A 64 3.83 29.19 -3.13
CA ASP A 64 4.60 29.38 -1.91
C ASP A 64 4.34 28.30 -0.85
N ARG A 65 3.47 27.31 -1.11
CA ARG A 65 3.11 26.27 -0.14
C ARG A 65 3.10 24.88 -0.75
N VAL A 66 3.51 23.94 0.07
CA VAL A 66 3.37 22.51 -0.18
C VAL A 66 2.39 21.89 0.82
N LYS A 67 1.62 20.91 0.38
CA LYS A 67 0.81 20.03 1.21
C LYS A 67 1.67 18.83 1.57
N LEU A 68 2.06 18.73 2.84
CA LEU A 68 2.87 17.61 3.32
C LEU A 68 2.07 16.29 3.29
N PHE A 69 2.80 15.19 3.16
CA PHE A 69 2.23 13.86 3.29
C PHE A 69 1.55 13.69 4.67
N PRO A 70 0.46 12.91 4.80
CA PRO A 70 -0.26 12.77 6.06
C PRO A 70 0.63 12.26 7.20
N LYS A 71 0.57 12.93 8.36
CA LYS A 71 1.32 12.52 9.58
C LYS A 71 0.48 11.76 10.62
N ASN A 72 -0.84 11.81 10.49
CA ASN A 72 -1.81 11.24 11.44
C ASN A 72 -2.79 10.26 10.75
N ALA A 73 -2.40 9.69 9.61
CA ALA A 73 -3.24 8.78 8.83
C ALA A 73 -3.77 7.59 9.65
N GLN A 74 -2.94 7.03 10.55
CA GLN A 74 -3.35 5.93 11.42
C GLN A 74 -4.54 6.33 12.33
N ALA A 75 -4.43 7.48 12.99
CA ALA A 75 -5.49 7.99 13.87
C ALA A 75 -6.78 8.31 13.08
N VAL A 76 -6.66 8.77 11.83
CA VAL A 76 -7.81 8.99 10.95
C VAL A 76 -8.51 7.67 10.62
N ALA A 77 -7.76 6.64 10.22
CA ALA A 77 -8.32 5.33 9.89
C ALA A 77 -9.04 4.70 11.10
N GLU A 78 -8.38 4.69 12.27
CA GLU A 78 -8.97 4.17 13.51
C GLU A 78 -10.19 4.98 13.96
N GLY A 79 -10.15 6.31 13.83
CA GLY A 79 -11.27 7.18 14.13
C GLY A 79 -12.49 6.93 13.24
N ILE A 80 -12.29 6.70 11.93
CA ILE A 80 -13.36 6.36 11.00
C ILE A 80 -14.02 5.03 11.40
N GLN A 81 -13.23 3.99 11.70
CA GLN A 81 -13.77 2.70 12.14
C GLN A 81 -14.57 2.85 13.44
N ALA A 82 -14.02 3.57 14.42
CA ALA A 82 -14.70 3.79 15.70
C ALA A 82 -16.04 4.52 15.53
N GLU A 83 -16.07 5.56 14.69
CA GLU A 83 -17.28 6.35 14.44
C GLU A 83 -18.35 5.55 13.69
N LEU A 84 -17.95 4.75 12.69
CA LEU A 84 -18.88 3.87 11.98
C LEU A 84 -19.46 2.81 12.93
N LEU A 85 -18.62 2.19 13.75
CA LEU A 85 -19.09 1.22 14.75
C LEU A 85 -20.08 1.87 15.73
N ALA A 86 -19.80 3.08 16.20
CA ALA A 86 -20.68 3.80 17.14
C ALA A 86 -22.02 4.20 16.51
N ARG A 87 -22.03 4.64 15.25
CA ARG A 87 -23.24 5.15 14.58
C ARG A 87 -24.14 4.05 14.05
N ILE A 88 -23.57 3.00 13.48
CA ILE A 88 -24.33 1.98 12.74
C ILE A 88 -24.15 0.56 13.30
N GLY A 89 -23.32 0.36 14.33
CA GLY A 89 -23.11 -0.94 14.94
C GLY A 89 -22.30 -1.92 14.09
N VAL A 90 -21.75 -1.48 12.96
CA VAL A 90 -20.97 -2.31 12.03
C VAL A 90 -19.50 -1.94 12.13
N LYS A 91 -18.66 -2.94 12.41
CA LYS A 91 -17.21 -2.78 12.38
C LYS A 91 -16.73 -2.84 10.93
N ILE A 92 -16.34 -1.68 10.40
CA ILE A 92 -15.79 -1.53 9.05
C ILE A 92 -14.29 -1.26 9.16
N GLU A 93 -13.48 -1.97 8.38
CA GLU A 93 -12.05 -1.69 8.29
C GLU A 93 -11.81 -0.43 7.43
N ALA A 94 -10.87 0.42 7.84
CA ALA A 94 -10.62 1.71 7.23
C ALA A 94 -9.14 1.88 6.91
N MET A 95 -8.84 2.61 5.84
CA MET A 95 -7.49 2.87 5.38
C MET A 95 -7.40 4.24 4.71
N VAL A 96 -6.32 4.97 4.99
CA VAL A 96 -5.87 6.07 4.15
C VAL A 96 -4.94 5.47 3.11
N TYR A 97 -5.24 5.68 1.83
CA TYR A 97 -4.42 5.19 0.72
C TYR A 97 -3.72 6.37 0.01
N GLY A 98 -2.56 6.08 -0.56
CA GLY A 98 -1.75 7.02 -1.34
C GLY A 98 -1.94 6.85 -2.84
N ASP A 99 -1.39 7.80 -3.59
CA ASP A 99 -1.32 7.83 -5.05
C ASP A 99 -0.19 6.95 -5.57
N GLY A 100 -0.50 6.15 -6.58
CA GLY A 100 0.49 5.43 -7.34
C GLY A 100 0.93 4.15 -6.65
N ALA A 101 0.09 3.14 -6.75
CA ALA A 101 0.44 1.78 -6.38
C ALA A 101 0.36 0.81 -7.56
N PHE A 102 0.67 1.26 -8.78
CA PHE A 102 0.62 0.40 -9.97
C PHE A 102 1.57 0.85 -11.10
N LYS A 103 1.77 -0.04 -12.06
CA LYS A 103 2.46 0.28 -13.32
C LYS A 103 1.46 0.29 -14.44
N ASP A 104 1.32 1.42 -15.12
CA ASP A 104 0.54 1.47 -16.34
C ASP A 104 1.21 0.58 -17.41
N PRO A 105 0.52 -0.45 -17.95
CA PRO A 105 1.09 -1.33 -18.95
C PRO A 105 1.39 -0.64 -20.29
N SER A 106 0.64 0.41 -20.65
CA SER A 106 0.74 1.07 -21.95
C SER A 106 1.82 2.15 -21.95
N GLY A 107 1.72 3.10 -21.03
CA GLY A 107 2.70 4.18 -20.84
C GLY A 107 3.99 3.71 -20.17
N ARG A 108 4.00 2.51 -19.55
CA ARG A 108 5.12 1.96 -18.78
C ARG A 108 5.54 2.84 -17.60
N ILE A 109 4.71 3.82 -17.24
CA ILE A 109 4.90 4.73 -16.12
C ILE A 109 4.55 3.96 -14.85
N TRP A 110 5.45 4.02 -13.89
CA TRP A 110 5.13 3.64 -12.53
C TRP A 110 4.44 4.84 -11.90
N GLU A 111 3.15 4.71 -11.62
CA GLU A 111 2.52 5.56 -10.64
C GLU A 111 2.97 4.98 -9.31
N LEU A 112 4.02 5.61 -8.77
CA LEU A 112 4.73 5.30 -7.52
C LEU A 112 5.07 6.65 -6.88
N ALA A 113 4.04 7.52 -6.80
CA ALA A 113 4.19 8.92 -6.44
C ALA A 113 4.35 9.08 -4.93
N ASP A 114 3.63 8.29 -4.15
CA ASP A 114 3.69 8.34 -2.70
C ASP A 114 4.76 7.43 -2.09
N PRO A 115 5.26 7.76 -0.88
CA PRO A 115 6.29 6.99 -0.21
C PRO A 115 5.87 5.54 0.11
N VAL A 116 4.56 5.34 0.33
CA VAL A 116 3.91 4.08 0.74
C VAL A 116 2.47 4.05 0.20
N VAL A 117 1.94 2.85 -0.04
CA VAL A 117 0.54 2.68 -0.50
C VAL A 117 -0.47 3.08 0.57
N SER A 118 -0.17 2.83 1.84
CA SER A 118 -1.02 3.26 2.95
C SER A 118 -0.20 3.75 4.14
N PRO A 119 -0.31 5.04 4.51
CA PRO A 119 0.30 5.58 5.73
C PRO A 119 -0.49 5.25 7.01
N GLY A 120 -1.69 4.66 6.92
CA GLY A 120 -2.49 4.33 8.09
C GLY A 120 -3.72 3.50 7.76
N PHE A 121 -3.94 2.45 8.55
CA PHE A 121 -5.01 1.47 8.31
C PHE A 121 -5.36 0.70 9.59
N THR A 122 -6.59 0.22 9.66
CA THR A 122 -7.07 -0.56 10.81
C THR A 122 -6.52 -1.99 10.82
N ALA A 123 -6.48 -2.61 12.00
CA ALA A 123 -5.76 -3.85 12.21
C ALA A 123 -6.27 -5.04 11.36
N GLY A 124 -7.54 -5.05 10.93
CA GLY A 124 -8.08 -6.12 10.10
C GLY A 124 -7.53 -6.14 8.67
N LEU A 125 -6.83 -5.09 8.24
CA LEU A 125 -6.14 -5.04 6.95
C LEU A 125 -4.68 -5.49 7.04
N ARG A 126 -4.22 -5.99 8.19
CA ARG A 126 -2.88 -6.59 8.32
C ARG A 126 -2.88 -8.00 7.77
N GLY A 127 -1.88 -8.31 6.94
CA GLY A 127 -1.61 -9.66 6.50
C GLY A 127 -1.51 -9.78 4.98
N LEU A 128 -1.66 -11.02 4.51
CA LEU A 128 -1.66 -11.41 3.11
C LEU A 128 -2.98 -12.14 2.84
N PRO A 129 -3.48 -12.13 1.59
CA PRO A 129 -4.58 -12.99 1.21
C PRO A 129 -4.26 -14.46 1.52
N ASN A 130 -5.21 -15.16 2.12
CA ASN A 130 -5.13 -16.59 2.40
C ASN A 130 -6.07 -17.37 1.46
N GLU A 131 -5.75 -17.36 0.17
CA GLU A 131 -6.57 -17.95 -0.90
C GLU A 131 -6.02 -19.31 -1.34
N LEU A 132 -6.93 -20.27 -1.55
CA LEU A 132 -6.61 -21.55 -2.19
C LEU A 132 -6.74 -21.39 -3.70
N LYS A 133 -5.86 -22.06 -4.44
CA LYS A 133 -6.00 -22.15 -5.89
C LYS A 133 -7.16 -23.07 -6.26
N LEU A 134 -8.36 -22.49 -6.41
CA LEU A 134 -9.58 -23.22 -6.78
C LEU A 134 -9.39 -24.08 -8.04
N LYS A 135 -8.72 -23.53 -9.06
CA LYS A 135 -8.41 -24.27 -10.29
C LYS A 135 -7.47 -25.46 -10.04
N TYR A 136 -6.48 -25.32 -9.17
CA TYR A 136 -5.59 -26.44 -8.83
C TYR A 136 -6.35 -27.56 -8.12
N LEU A 137 -7.22 -27.21 -7.16
CA LEU A 137 -8.05 -28.18 -6.46
C LEU A 137 -9.00 -28.90 -7.42
N ALA A 138 -9.64 -28.15 -8.33
CA ALA A 138 -10.52 -28.72 -9.35
C ALA A 138 -9.76 -29.65 -10.31
N ASP A 139 -8.60 -29.23 -10.82
CA ASP A 139 -7.87 -29.97 -11.84
C ASP A 139 -7.08 -31.17 -11.28
N ASN A 140 -6.76 -31.19 -9.97
CA ASN A 140 -5.95 -32.25 -9.36
C ASN A 140 -6.73 -33.08 -8.33
N GLU A 141 -7.17 -32.47 -7.22
CA GLU A 141 -7.81 -33.19 -6.11
C GLU A 141 -9.23 -33.65 -6.45
N PHE A 142 -9.95 -32.88 -7.28
CA PHE A 142 -11.35 -33.11 -7.59
C PHE A 142 -11.62 -33.29 -9.09
N SER A 143 -10.62 -33.75 -9.84
CA SER A 143 -10.69 -33.90 -11.31
C SER A 143 -11.82 -34.80 -11.81
N GLY A 144 -12.34 -35.70 -10.97
CA GLY A 144 -13.49 -36.56 -11.25
C GLY A 144 -14.85 -35.97 -10.86
N LEU A 145 -14.89 -34.80 -10.22
CA LEU A 145 -16.12 -34.14 -9.79
C LEU A 145 -16.55 -33.04 -10.78
N SER A 146 -17.85 -32.81 -10.88
CA SER A 146 -18.41 -31.71 -11.69
C SER A 146 -19.70 -31.18 -11.06
N GLY A 147 -20.15 -30.00 -11.52
CA GLY A 147 -21.39 -29.39 -11.05
C GLY A 147 -21.41 -29.12 -9.55
N GLU A 148 -22.53 -29.47 -8.89
CA GLU A 148 -22.73 -29.27 -7.46
C GLU A 148 -21.73 -30.04 -6.59
N ALA A 149 -21.36 -31.27 -7.01
CA ALA A 149 -20.43 -32.10 -6.25
C ALA A 149 -19.02 -31.50 -6.19
N LEU A 150 -18.56 -30.89 -7.29
CA LEU A 150 -17.29 -30.15 -7.31
C LEU A 150 -17.37 -28.88 -6.44
N THR A 151 -18.49 -28.16 -6.52
CA THR A 151 -18.72 -26.94 -5.75
C THR A 151 -18.66 -27.23 -4.25
N GLU A 152 -19.33 -28.28 -3.78
CA GLU A 152 -19.34 -28.66 -2.37
C GLU A 152 -17.96 -29.13 -1.90
N ALA A 153 -17.26 -29.94 -2.69
CA ALA A 153 -15.89 -30.38 -2.37
C ALA A 153 -14.91 -29.19 -2.24
N ILE A 154 -15.04 -28.20 -3.12
CA ILE A 154 -14.26 -26.96 -3.04
C ILE A 154 -14.61 -26.17 -1.77
N ARG A 155 -15.90 -25.97 -1.46
CA ARG A 155 -16.33 -25.24 -0.25
C ARG A 155 -15.81 -25.89 1.01
N ASP A 156 -15.89 -27.21 1.07
CA ASP A 156 -15.37 -27.99 2.18
C ASP A 156 -13.86 -27.87 2.34
N SER A 157 -13.12 -27.88 1.22
CA SER A 157 -11.67 -27.67 1.24
C SER A 157 -11.31 -26.27 1.76
N ILE A 158 -12.06 -25.25 1.35
CA ILE A 158 -11.89 -23.88 1.85
C ILE A 158 -12.21 -23.77 3.35
N ARG A 159 -13.27 -24.44 3.84
CA ARG A 159 -13.62 -24.45 5.28
C ARG A 159 -12.59 -25.20 6.13
N ARG A 160 -11.98 -26.25 5.58
CA ARG A 160 -10.96 -27.07 6.25
C ARG A 160 -9.56 -26.46 6.21
N LYS A 161 -9.35 -25.35 5.49
CA LYS A 161 -8.03 -24.77 5.29
C LYS A 161 -7.45 -24.23 6.60
N ASP A 162 -6.13 -24.39 6.75
CA ASP A 162 -5.40 -23.86 7.90
C ASP A 162 -5.24 -22.33 7.81
N THR A 163 -5.05 -21.70 8.96
CA THR A 163 -4.90 -20.23 9.06
C THR A 163 -3.59 -19.72 8.46
N ASP A 164 -2.60 -20.59 8.26
CA ASP A 164 -1.34 -20.29 7.55
C ASP A 164 -1.07 -21.36 6.48
N LEU A 165 -1.35 -21.04 5.21
CA LEU A 165 -1.15 -21.96 4.08
C LEU A 165 0.28 -21.97 3.54
N LYS A 166 1.20 -21.17 4.09
CA LYS A 166 2.57 -21.00 3.56
C LYS A 166 3.27 -22.34 3.35
N GLY A 167 3.64 -22.61 2.10
CA GLY A 167 4.46 -23.78 1.73
C GLY A 167 3.67 -25.03 1.35
N SER A 168 2.34 -24.96 1.25
CA SER A 168 1.54 -26.02 0.62
C SER A 168 1.53 -25.85 -0.91
N MET A 169 1.57 -26.93 -1.69
CA MET A 169 1.46 -26.86 -3.17
C MET A 169 0.18 -26.13 -3.63
N ALA A 170 -0.89 -26.20 -2.84
CA ALA A 170 -2.15 -25.48 -3.09
C ALA A 170 -2.03 -23.94 -2.92
N SER A 171 -1.01 -23.47 -2.20
CA SER A 171 -0.67 -22.06 -1.98
C SER A 171 0.51 -21.55 -2.82
N GLU A 172 1.36 -22.45 -3.33
CA GLU A 172 2.58 -22.09 -4.05
C GLU A 172 2.27 -21.35 -5.36
N GLY A 173 2.66 -20.07 -5.49
CA GLY A 173 2.46 -19.26 -6.69
C GLY A 173 1.50 -18.08 -6.52
N THR A 174 0.93 -17.87 -5.33
CA THR A 174 0.39 -16.55 -4.98
C THR A 174 1.56 -15.60 -4.73
N THR A 175 1.63 -14.49 -5.46
CA THR A 175 2.58 -13.43 -5.11
C THR A 175 2.16 -12.87 -3.75
N PRO A 176 3.02 -12.91 -2.70
CA PRO A 176 2.65 -12.38 -1.40
C PRO A 176 2.49 -10.87 -1.53
N ARG A 177 1.25 -10.40 -1.52
CA ARG A 177 0.90 -8.97 -1.58
C ARG A 177 0.17 -8.62 -0.30
N HIS A 178 0.55 -7.51 0.33
CA HIS A 178 -0.18 -7.05 1.50
C HIS A 178 -1.61 -6.67 1.12
N LEU A 179 -2.57 -6.93 2.01
CA LEU A 179 -3.97 -6.56 1.78
C LEU A 179 -4.10 -5.05 1.51
N THR A 180 -3.34 -4.23 2.23
CA THR A 180 -3.27 -2.78 2.05
C THR A 180 -2.77 -2.38 0.68
N ASP A 181 -1.80 -3.10 0.12
CA ASP A 181 -1.26 -2.80 -1.21
C ASP A 181 -2.32 -3.11 -2.27
N LEU A 182 -2.97 -4.27 -2.18
CA LEU A 182 -4.03 -4.68 -3.11
C LEU A 182 -5.23 -3.72 -3.08
N VAL A 183 -5.76 -3.46 -1.89
CA VAL A 183 -6.93 -2.60 -1.72
C VAL A 183 -6.58 -1.15 -2.01
N GLY A 184 -5.39 -0.69 -1.63
CA GLY A 184 -4.92 0.67 -1.90
C GLY A 184 -4.77 0.93 -3.39
N SER A 185 -4.13 0.05 -4.14
CA SER A 185 -4.04 0.14 -5.61
C SER A 185 -5.42 0.14 -6.27
N LEU A 186 -6.36 -0.69 -5.79
CA LEU A 186 -7.73 -0.69 -6.30
C LEU A 186 -8.42 0.65 -6.06
N CYS A 187 -8.29 1.20 -4.85
CA CYS A 187 -8.91 2.48 -4.49
C CYS A 187 -8.33 3.62 -5.32
N ASP A 188 -7.00 3.65 -5.49
CA ASP A 188 -6.29 4.62 -6.31
C ASP A 188 -6.77 4.62 -7.77
N LEU A 189 -6.81 3.43 -8.41
CA LEU A 189 -7.37 3.26 -9.76
C LEU A 189 -8.83 3.69 -9.87
N THR A 190 -9.61 3.54 -8.80
CA THR A 190 -11.04 3.91 -8.76
C THR A 190 -11.21 5.42 -8.63
N SER A 191 -10.44 6.08 -7.77
CA SER A 191 -10.50 7.53 -7.61
C SER A 191 -9.87 8.28 -8.78
N GLY A 192 -8.80 7.71 -9.35
CA GLY A 192 -7.91 8.35 -10.32
C GLY A 192 -7.10 9.51 -9.73
N SER A 193 -6.17 10.03 -10.54
CA SER A 193 -5.24 11.12 -10.17
C SER A 193 -5.85 12.53 -10.23
N GLY A 194 -7.13 12.64 -10.59
CA GLY A 194 -7.82 13.93 -10.71
C GLY A 194 -8.21 14.48 -9.34
N ASP A 195 -8.07 15.79 -9.16
CA ASP A 195 -8.47 16.55 -7.97
C ASP A 195 -10.01 16.63 -7.84
N LYS A 196 -10.66 15.46 -7.74
CA LYS A 196 -12.12 15.29 -7.61
C LYS A 196 -12.59 15.50 -6.16
N GLY A 197 -11.77 16.13 -5.31
CA GLY A 197 -12.00 16.30 -3.88
C GLY A 197 -11.29 15.24 -3.03
N THR A 198 -11.90 14.82 -1.92
CA THR A 198 -11.40 13.72 -1.07
C THR A 198 -12.24 12.47 -1.36
N PRO A 199 -11.83 11.63 -2.33
CA PRO A 199 -12.61 10.45 -2.70
C PRO A 199 -12.65 9.45 -1.55
N ILE A 200 -13.84 8.95 -1.24
CA ILE A 200 -14.05 7.81 -0.35
C ILE A 200 -14.45 6.64 -1.23
N VAL A 201 -13.64 5.58 -1.22
CA VAL A 201 -13.94 4.33 -1.93
C VAL A 201 -14.45 3.31 -0.91
N ILE A 202 -15.64 2.77 -1.15
CA ILE A 202 -16.19 1.67 -0.36
C ILE A 202 -15.89 0.39 -1.13
N VAL A 203 -15.10 -0.49 -0.51
CA VAL A 203 -14.77 -1.81 -1.05
C VAL A 203 -15.59 -2.85 -0.29
N GLN A 204 -16.37 -3.64 -1.02
CA GLN A 204 -17.20 -4.72 -0.47
C GLN A 204 -16.83 -6.06 -1.11
N ASN A 205 -16.94 -7.12 -0.33
CA ASN A 205 -16.75 -8.52 -0.76
C ASN A 205 -15.38 -8.84 -1.39
N TYR A 206 -14.37 -7.99 -1.21
CA TYR A 206 -13.07 -8.16 -1.86
C TYR A 206 -12.31 -9.40 -1.38
N PHE A 207 -12.46 -9.75 -0.10
CA PHE A 207 -11.89 -10.98 0.48
C PHE A 207 -12.96 -11.98 0.92
N CYS A 208 -14.20 -11.85 0.41
CA CYS A 208 -15.22 -12.87 0.65
C CYS A 208 -14.75 -14.20 0.06
N ASN A 209 -14.73 -15.22 0.90
CA ASN A 209 -14.28 -16.54 0.50
C ASN A 209 -15.42 -17.24 -0.28
N PHE A 210 -15.10 -18.06 -1.29
CA PHE A 210 -16.10 -18.73 -2.14
C PHE A 210 -17.06 -19.69 -1.39
N ALA A 211 -16.74 -20.08 -0.17
CA ALA A 211 -17.54 -20.90 0.74
C ALA A 211 -18.46 -20.10 1.68
N GLU A 212 -18.38 -18.77 1.67
CA GLU A 212 -19.35 -17.83 2.26
C GLU A 212 -20.37 -17.37 1.22
#